data_AF-A0A0C2SZJ3-F1
#
_entry.id   AF-A0A0C2SZJ3-F1
#
_cell.length_a   1.000
_cell.length_b   1.000
_cell.length_c   1.000
_cell.angle_alpha   90.00
_cell.angle_beta   90.00
_cell.angle_gamma   90.00
#
_symmetry.space_group_name_H-M   'P 1'
#
loop_
_entity.id
_entity.type
_entity.pdbx_description
1 polymer ?
#
loop_
_entity_poly.entity_id
_entity_poly.type
_entity_poly.pdbx_seq_one_letter_code
_entity_poly.pdbx_strand_id
1 'polypeptide(L)'
;MSLSPARAFLVFARPKNVLSGSRRMLTTTAAHEEYPKEDYSSRIWRNALIASMLTVLAYKYAPEPGENTYLTRWIALYKTPRETWLDINARHTAQQQEASTHTILLSDAKKEVGHRYRYPQIVNQSSPFLNGVGM
;
A
#
# COMPACT_ATOMS: atom_id res chain seq x y z
N MET A 1 -31.56 -5.39 7.85
CA MET A 1 -30.81 -4.98 9.06
C MET A 1 -29.82 -3.92 8.63
N SER A 2 -30.15 -2.68 8.96
CA SER A 2 -29.37 -1.46 8.75
C SER A 2 -28.20 -1.37 9.72
N LEU A 3 -27.07 -0.79 9.30
CA LEU A 3 -26.27 0.14 10.11
C LEU A 3 -25.20 0.80 9.22
N SER A 4 -25.45 2.08 8.93
CA SER A 4 -24.51 3.03 8.32
C SER A 4 -23.72 3.72 9.45
N PRO A 5 -22.38 3.73 9.41
CA PRO A 5 -21.62 4.53 10.35
C PRO A 5 -21.28 5.92 9.77
N ALA A 6 -21.85 6.92 10.44
CA ALA A 6 -21.18 8.14 10.91
C ALA A 6 -20.39 9.00 9.91
N ARG A 7 -21.04 10.11 9.52
CA ARG A 7 -20.45 11.34 9.00
C ARG A 7 -19.37 11.87 9.95
N ALA A 8 -18.12 11.92 9.49
CA ALA A 8 -17.06 12.68 10.13
C ALA A 8 -17.18 14.16 9.71
N PHE A 9 -17.52 15.03 10.66
CA PHE A 9 -17.43 16.47 10.51
C PHE A 9 -15.96 16.89 10.61
N LEU A 10 -15.35 17.26 9.48
CA LEU A 10 -14.07 17.98 9.47
C LEU A 10 -14.32 19.41 9.94
N VAL A 11 -13.98 19.70 11.20
CA VAL A 11 -13.89 21.06 11.72
C VAL A 11 -12.64 21.70 11.10
N PHE A 12 -12.85 22.49 10.05
CA PHE A 12 -11.81 23.37 9.50
C PHE A 12 -11.47 24.44 10.55
N ALA A 13 -10.30 24.33 11.17
CA ALA A 13 -9.72 25.41 11.95
C ALA A 13 -9.35 26.57 11.01
N ARG A 14 -10.12 27.64 11.09
CA ARG A 14 -9.93 28.88 10.31
C ARG A 14 -8.77 29.69 10.92
N PRO A 15 -7.68 29.99 10.19
CA PRO A 15 -6.65 30.88 10.72
C PRO A 15 -7.19 32.32 10.76
N LYS A 16 -7.09 32.96 11.93
CA LYS A 16 -7.35 34.39 12.08
C LYS A 16 -6.14 35.15 11.54
N ASN A 17 -6.25 35.65 10.30
CA ASN A 17 -5.33 36.65 9.78
C ASN A 17 -5.51 37.95 10.58
N VAL A 18 -4.57 38.24 11.48
CA VAL A 18 -4.46 39.54 12.14
C VAL A 18 -3.59 40.42 11.25
N LEU A 19 -4.23 41.16 10.36
CA LEU A 19 -3.65 42.33 9.72
C LEU A 19 -3.61 43.46 10.76
N SER A 20 -2.51 43.56 11.51
CA SER A 20 -2.15 44.77 12.23
C SER A 20 -1.00 45.43 11.49
N GLY A 21 -1.33 46.44 10.68
CA GLY A 21 -0.36 47.35 10.12
C GLY A 21 0.27 48.17 11.24
N SER A 22 1.50 47.83 11.61
CA SER A 22 2.37 48.71 12.39
C SER A 22 3.44 49.23 11.44
N ARG A 23 3.29 50.48 11.01
CA ARG A 23 4.36 51.25 10.37
C ARG A 23 5.53 51.28 11.36
N ARG A 24 6.64 50.61 11.05
CA ARG A 24 7.91 50.80 11.75
C ARG A 24 8.74 51.85 11.02
N MET A 25 8.99 52.95 11.71
CA MET A 25 10.05 53.91 11.45
C MET A 25 11.39 53.17 11.39
N LEU A 26 12.19 53.44 10.36
CA LEU A 26 13.59 53.07 10.28
C LEU A 26 14.40 54.07 11.10
N THR A 27 14.70 53.74 12.36
CA THR A 27 15.75 54.41 13.13
C THR A 27 16.96 53.49 13.16
N THR A 28 17.98 53.85 12.39
CA THR A 28 19.30 53.23 12.47
C THR A 28 19.97 53.68 13.76
N THR A 29 19.91 52.84 14.78
CA THR A 29 20.85 52.86 15.89
C THR A 29 21.45 51.47 15.95
N ALA A 30 22.78 51.39 15.93
CA ALA A 30 23.52 50.16 16.13
C ALA A 30 23.30 49.67 17.57
N ALA A 31 22.15 49.04 17.81
CA ALA A 31 21.85 48.36 19.05
C ALA A 31 22.60 47.03 19.00
N HIS A 32 23.47 46.78 19.99
CA HIS A 32 23.91 45.44 20.29
C HIS A 32 22.67 44.61 20.64
N GLU A 33 22.13 43.90 19.66
CA GLU A 33 21.08 42.90 19.87
C GLU A 33 21.69 41.80 20.74
N GLU A 34 21.32 41.78 22.01
CA GLU A 34 21.70 40.71 22.93
C GLU A 34 21.03 39.43 22.44
N TYR A 35 21.79 38.63 21.71
CA TYR A 35 21.33 37.35 21.19
C TYR A 35 20.84 36.50 22.37
N PRO A 36 19.64 35.89 22.27
CA PRO A 36 19.18 34.97 23.30
C PRO A 36 20.25 33.90 23.48
N LYS A 37 20.63 33.62 24.73
CA LYS A 37 21.63 32.60 25.03
C LYS A 37 21.12 31.25 24.56
N GLU A 38 21.59 30.81 23.41
CA GLU A 38 21.34 29.47 22.89
C GLU A 38 22.07 28.48 23.79
N ASP A 39 21.30 27.71 24.55
CA ASP A 39 21.82 26.76 25.52
C ASP A 39 21.60 25.32 25.05
N TYR A 40 22.64 24.51 25.13
CA TYR A 40 22.61 23.10 24.73
C TYR A 40 21.79 22.23 25.70
N SER A 41 21.36 22.82 26.82
CA SER A 41 20.46 22.21 27.81
C SER A 41 18.98 22.20 27.41
N SER A 42 18.65 22.70 26.20
CA SER A 42 17.27 22.75 25.73
C SER A 42 16.60 21.37 25.73
N ARG A 43 15.27 21.36 25.90
CA ARG A 43 14.48 20.11 25.95
C ARG A 43 14.69 19.24 24.71
N ILE A 44 14.99 19.85 23.56
CA ILE A 44 15.25 19.16 22.30
C ILE A 44 16.53 18.33 22.40
N TRP A 45 17.65 18.95 22.80
CA TRP A 45 18.94 18.25 22.91
C TRP A 45 18.93 17.19 24.01
N ARG A 46 18.28 17.47 25.14
CA ARG A 46 18.10 16.48 26.20
C ARG A 46 17.30 15.27 25.72
N ASN A 47 16.18 15.49 25.05
CA ASN A 47 15.36 14.39 24.55
C ASN A 47 16.10 13.59 23.46
N ALA A 48 16.88 14.26 22.61
CA ALA A 48 17.72 13.60 21.60
C ALA A 48 18.78 12.70 22.23
N LEU A 49 19.46 13.16 23.29
CA LEU A 49 20.43 12.36 24.04
C LEU A 49 19.77 11.16 24.75
N ILE A 50 18.59 11.36 25.34
CA ILE A 50 17.84 10.26 25.98
C ILE A 50 17.42 9.23 24.92
N ALA A 51 16.90 9.69 23.77
CA ALA A 51 16.48 8.82 22.69
C ALA A 51 17.66 8.03 22.10
N SER A 52 18.82 8.66 21.91
CA SER A 52 20.01 7.98 21.42
C SER A 52 20.51 6.94 22.43
N MET A 53 20.55 7.27 23.72
CA MET A 53 20.93 6.33 24.77
C MET A 53 19.97 5.15 24.86
N LEU A 54 18.66 5.40 24.83
CA LEU A 54 17.64 4.35 24.79
C LEU A 54 17.81 3.43 23.58
N THR A 55 18.15 3.99 22.41
CA THR A 55 18.37 3.20 21.19
C THR A 55 19.56 2.26 21.34
N VAL A 56 20.68 2.74 21.89
CA VAL A 56 21.88 1.91 22.13
C VAL A 56 21.59 0.81 23.15
N LEU A 57 20.89 1.15 24.23
CA LEU A 57 20.50 0.16 25.24
C LEU A 57 19.54 -0.89 24.67
N ALA A 58 18.54 -0.45 23.90
CA ALA A 58 17.61 -1.36 23.24
C ALA A 58 18.34 -2.29 22.26
N TYR A 59 19.33 -1.81 21.51
CA TYR A 59 20.12 -2.64 20.61
C TYR A 59 20.97 -3.67 21.37
N LYS A 60 21.66 -3.26 22.44
CA LYS A 60 22.53 -4.14 23.21
C LYS A 60 21.77 -5.22 23.99
N TYR A 61 20.57 -4.89 24.48
CA TYR A 61 19.73 -5.79 25.27
C TYR A 61 18.51 -6.32 24.49
N ALA A 62 18.52 -6.22 23.16
CA ALA A 62 17.49 -6.80 22.33
C ALA A 62 17.54 -8.34 22.49
N PRO A 63 16.41 -9.00 22.82
CA PRO A 63 16.38 -10.45 22.90
C PRO A 63 16.62 -11.07 21.53
N GLU A 64 17.27 -12.23 21.50
CA GLU A 64 17.50 -12.95 20.24
C GLU A 64 16.17 -13.47 19.66
N PRO A 65 16.04 -13.52 18.32
CA PRO A 65 14.86 -14.09 17.67
C PRO A 65 14.71 -15.57 18.03
N GLY A 66 13.75 -15.89 18.91
CA GLY A 66 13.49 -17.26 19.39
C GLY A 66 13.67 -17.44 20.89
N GLU A 67 14.21 -16.45 21.60
CA GLU A 67 14.30 -16.48 23.05
C GLU A 67 12.93 -16.28 23.70
N ASN A 68 12.56 -17.20 24.61
CA ASN A 68 11.27 -17.19 25.31
C ASN A 68 11.24 -16.20 26.48
N THR A 69 11.66 -14.96 26.25
CA THR A 69 11.57 -13.89 27.24
C THR A 69 10.11 -13.46 27.45
N TYR A 70 9.82 -12.89 28.62
CA TYR A 70 8.47 -12.41 28.96
C TYR A 70 7.95 -11.40 27.93
N LEU A 71 8.80 -10.47 27.50
CA LEU A 71 8.44 -9.45 26.50
C LEU A 71 8.12 -10.09 25.15
N THR A 72 8.94 -11.02 24.66
CA THR A 72 8.69 -11.73 23.40
C THR A 72 7.39 -12.53 23.46
N ARG A 73 7.12 -13.21 24.59
CA ARG A 73 5.87 -13.96 24.82
C ARG A 73 4.64 -13.05 24.85
N TRP A 74 4.73 -11.91 25.52
CA TRP A 74 3.65 -10.92 25.57
C TRP A 74 3.37 -10.35 24.18
N ILE A 75 4.42 -10.01 23.42
CA ILE A 75 4.29 -9.58 22.03
C ILE A 75 3.67 -10.68 21.16
N ALA A 76 4.08 -11.94 21.35
CA ALA A 76 3.56 -13.08 20.61
C ALA A 76 2.06 -13.32 20.84
N LEU A 77 1.53 -13.01 22.04
CA LEU A 77 0.11 -13.17 22.36
C LEU A 77 -0.80 -12.30 21.47
N TYR A 78 -0.31 -11.14 21.03
CA TYR A 78 -1.07 -10.21 20.18
C TYR A 78 -0.70 -10.29 18.70
N LYS A 79 0.27 -11.14 18.33
CA LYS A 79 0.68 -11.32 16.95
C LYS A 79 0.00 -12.54 16.34
N THR A 80 -0.39 -12.43 15.07
CA THR A 80 -0.83 -13.57 14.28
C THR A 80 0.31 -14.59 14.17
N PRO A 81 0.06 -15.90 14.43
CA PRO A 81 1.08 -16.91 14.32
C PRO A 81 1.60 -17.04 12.88
N ARG A 82 2.88 -17.41 12.75
CA ARG A 82 3.57 -17.55 11.45
C ARG A 82 2.85 -18.51 10.50
N GLU A 83 2.30 -19.59 11.03
CA GLU A 83 1.63 -20.63 10.24
C GLU A 83 0.43 -20.12 9.47
N THR A 84 -0.31 -19.15 10.03
CA THR A 84 -1.44 -18.53 9.33
C THR A 84 -0.97 -17.76 8.09
N TRP A 85 0.15 -17.04 8.18
CA TRP A 85 0.72 -16.35 7.03
C TRP A 85 1.26 -17.31 5.98
N LEU A 86 1.87 -18.43 6.41
CA LEU A 86 2.34 -19.47 5.48
C LEU A 86 1.18 -20.12 4.73
N ASP A 87 0.07 -20.43 5.41
CA ASP A 87 -1.14 -20.98 4.80
C ASP A 87 -1.77 -19.99 3.80
N ILE A 88 -1.89 -18.71 4.17
CA ILE A 88 -2.38 -17.66 3.26
C ILE A 88 -1.50 -17.55 2.01
N ASN A 89 -0.18 -17.54 2.17
CA ASN A 89 0.76 -17.46 1.05
C ASN A 89 0.67 -18.71 0.15
N ALA A 90 0.53 -19.90 0.74
CA ALA A 90 0.34 -21.14 -0.01
C ALA A 90 -0.95 -21.10 -0.85
N ARG A 91 -2.06 -20.65 -0.25
CA ARG A 91 -3.34 -20.49 -0.94
C ARG A 91 -3.26 -19.48 -2.09
N HIS A 92 -2.65 -18.33 -1.87
CA HIS A 92 -2.47 -17.34 -2.93
C HIS A 92 -1.56 -17.85 -4.05
N THR A 93 -0.53 -18.63 -3.72
CA THR A 93 0.34 -19.25 -4.73
C THR A 93 -0.44 -20.22 -5.61
N ALA A 94 -1.29 -21.06 -5.01
CA ALA A 94 -2.17 -21.97 -5.75
C ALA A 94 -3.18 -21.21 -6.62
N GLN A 95 -3.85 -20.19 -6.07
CA GLN A 95 -4.79 -19.35 -6.83
C GLN A 95 -4.12 -18.62 -7.99
N GLN A 96 -2.89 -18.13 -7.79
CA GLN A 96 -2.14 -17.45 -8.84
C GLN A 96 -1.76 -18.40 -9.97
N GLN A 97 -1.44 -19.66 -9.66
CA GLN A 97 -1.18 -20.69 -10.65
C GLN A 97 -2.43 -20.97 -11.51
N GLU A 98 -3.60 -21.08 -10.90
CA GLU A 98 -4.88 -21.25 -11.60
C GLU A 98 -5.19 -20.05 -12.50
N ALA A 99 -5.09 -18.83 -11.95
CA ALA A 99 -5.32 -17.60 -12.70
C ALA A 99 -4.35 -17.46 -13.90
N SER A 100 -3.08 -17.82 -13.71
CA SER A 100 -2.09 -17.85 -14.79
C SER A 100 -2.47 -18.88 -15.87
N THR A 101 -2.93 -20.06 -15.47
CA THR A 101 -3.35 -21.12 -16.41
C THR A 101 -4.54 -20.66 -17.25
N HIS A 102 -5.55 -20.03 -16.63
CA HIS A 102 -6.68 -19.46 -17.35
C HIS A 102 -6.27 -18.36 -18.32
N THR A 103 -5.34 -17.49 -17.90
CA THR A 103 -4.82 -16.43 -18.77
C THR A 103 -4.12 -17.01 -20.00
N ILE A 104 -3.29 -18.03 -19.81
CA ILE A 104 -2.62 -18.73 -20.92
C ILE A 104 -3.65 -19.34 -21.87
N LEU A 105 -4.64 -20.06 -21.34
CA LEU A 105 -5.70 -20.70 -22.14
C LEU A 105 -6.48 -19.69 -22.98
N LEU A 106 -6.85 -18.54 -22.40
CA LEU A 106 -7.55 -17.49 -23.13
C LEU A 106 -6.67 -16.81 -24.18
N SER A 107 -5.38 -16.63 -23.88
CA SER A 107 -4.44 -16.01 -24.82
C SER A 107 -4.10 -16.91 -26.00
N ASP A 108 -4.08 -18.24 -25.81
CA ASP A 108 -3.82 -19.22 -26.85
C ASP A 108 -5.06 -19.53 -27.69
N ALA A 109 -6.26 -19.28 -27.14
CA ALA A 109 -7.51 -19.49 -27.84
C ALA A 109 -7.56 -18.66 -29.14
N LYS A 110 -7.52 -19.36 -30.28
CA LYS A 110 -7.71 -18.75 -31.59
C LYS A 110 -9.20 -18.58 -31.87
N LYS A 111 -9.58 -17.42 -32.38
CA LYS A 111 -10.92 -17.20 -32.94
C LYS A 111 -11.11 -18.17 -34.11
N GLU A 112 -12.26 -18.83 -34.15
CA GLU A 112 -12.66 -19.64 -35.30
C GLU A 112 -12.55 -18.82 -36.61
N VAL A 113 -12.04 -19.46 -37.66
CA VAL A 113 -11.93 -18.81 -38.97
C VAL A 113 -13.33 -18.70 -39.56
N GLY A 114 -13.94 -17.53 -39.43
CA GLY A 114 -15.23 -17.23 -40.03
C GLY A 114 -15.09 -17.13 -41.55
N HIS A 115 -15.40 -18.20 -42.27
CA HIS A 115 -15.46 -18.18 -43.73
C HIS A 115 -16.68 -17.37 -44.19
N ARG A 116 -16.44 -16.21 -44.82
CA ARG A 116 -17.51 -15.40 -45.43
C ARG A 116 -17.77 -15.88 -46.84
N TYR A 117 -18.70 -16.80 -47.00
CA TYR A 117 -19.13 -17.25 -48.31
C TYR A 117 -19.98 -16.17 -48.98
N ARG A 118 -19.71 -15.87 -50.26
CA ARG A 118 -20.57 -15.02 -51.10
C ARG A 118 -21.99 -15.59 -51.21
N TYR A 119 -22.09 -16.91 -51.14
CA TYR A 119 -23.35 -17.66 -51.16
C TYR A 119 -23.39 -18.59 -49.94
N PRO A 120 -24.10 -18.23 -48.86
CA PRO A 120 -24.19 -19.08 -47.66
C PRO A 120 -25.01 -20.36 -47.90
N GLN A 121 -25.76 -20.39 -48.99
CA GLN A 121 -26.65 -21.48 -49.38
C GLN A 121 -25.88 -22.78 -49.70
N ILE A 122 -24.64 -22.68 -50.19
CA ILE A 122 -23.84 -23.81 -50.67
C ILE A 122 -23.50 -24.77 -49.52
N VAL A 123 -23.32 -24.26 -48.29
CA VAL A 123 -22.97 -25.05 -47.10
C VAL A 123 -24.08 -26.04 -46.73
N ASN A 124 -25.34 -25.66 -46.94
CA ASN A 124 -26.50 -26.50 -46.63
C ASN A 124 -26.95 -27.36 -47.83
N GLN A 125 -26.30 -27.20 -49.00
CA GLN A 125 -26.70 -27.83 -50.25
C GLN A 125 -25.90 -29.11 -50.57
N SER A 126 -24.92 -29.48 -49.75
CA SER A 126 -24.15 -30.72 -49.94
C SER A 126 -25.01 -31.94 -49.58
N SER A 127 -25.78 -32.42 -50.56
CA SER A 127 -26.41 -33.74 -50.49
C SER A 127 -25.34 -34.81 -50.73
N PRO A 128 -25.26 -35.87 -49.90
CA PRO A 128 -24.32 -36.98 -50.09
C PRO A 128 -24.45 -37.70 -51.45
N PHE A 129 -25.57 -37.51 -52.14
CA PHE A 129 -25.90 -38.19 -53.40
C PHE A 129 -25.63 -37.34 -54.66
N LEU A 130 -25.10 -36.12 -54.51
CA LEU A 130 -24.95 -35.14 -55.59
C LEU A 130 -23.50 -34.63 -55.73
N ASN A 131 -22.53 -35.46 -55.33
CA ASN A 131 -21.11 -35.21 -55.60
C ASN A 131 -20.76 -35.80 -56.98
N GLY A 132 -20.40 -34.95 -57.94
CA GLY A 132 -19.92 -35.41 -59.25
C GLY A 132 -18.61 -36.18 -59.11
N VAL A 133 -18.62 -37.48 -59.43
CA VAL A 133 -17.41 -38.26 -59.63
C VAL A 133 -16.93 -38.06 -61.06
N GLY A 134 -15.89 -37.24 -61.24
CA GLY A 134 -15.20 -37.06 -62.52
C GLY A 134 -14.87 -35.61 -62.85
N MET A 135 -13.67 -35.19 -62.43
CA MET A 135 -12.73 -34.32 -63.15
C MET A 135 -11.32 -34.79 -62.78
#